data_AF-A0A165M6E3-F1
#
_entry.id   AF-A0A165M6E3-F1
#
_cell.length_a   1.000
_cell.length_b   1.000
_cell.length_c   1.000
_cell.angle_alpha   90.00
_cell.angle_beta   90.00
_cell.angle_gamma   90.00
#
_symmetry.space_group_name_H-M   'P 1'
#
loop_
_entity.id
_entity.type
_entity.pdbx_description
1 polymer ?
#
loop_
_entity_poly.entity_id
_entity_poly.type
_entity_poly.pdbx_seq_one_letter_code
_entity_poly.pdbx_strand_id
1 'polypeptide(L)' 'VSPSMLYIDNQSALAVTKNPEHHGRMKHLDLRTDEMPADCMTKALVKGKVEIMVGLFGLV' A
#
# COMPACT_ATOMS: atom_id res chain seq x y z
N VAL A 1 27.56 9.23 7.60
CA VAL A 1 26.24 8.61 7.93
C VAL A 1 26.13 7.35 7.09
N SER A 2 25.88 6.19 7.69
CA SER A 2 25.66 4.94 6.95
C SER A 2 24.18 4.78 6.61
N PRO A 3 23.83 4.14 5.48
CA PRO A 3 22.43 3.86 5.14
C PRO A 3 21.78 2.92 6.16
N SER A 4 20.48 3.09 6.37
CA SER A 4 19.68 2.20 7.21
C SER A 4 19.27 0.94 6.43
N MET A 5 19.28 -0.21 7.09
CA MET A 5 18.78 -1.47 6.52
C MET A 5 17.24 -1.47 6.54
N LEU A 6 16.62 -1.76 5.40
CA LEU A 6 15.17 -1.93 5.24
C LEU A 6 14.85 -3.39 4.91
N TYR A 7 13.92 -3.99 5.65
CA TYR A 7 13.40 -5.32 5.38
C TYR A 7 12.08 -5.22 4.60
N ILE A 8 11.99 -5.92 3.47
CA ILE A 8 10.80 -5.96 2.59
C ILE A 8 10.53 -7.42 2.24
N ASP A 9 9.30 -7.86 2.44
CA ASP A 9 8.79 -9.18 2.04
C ASP A 9 8.04 -9.17 0.69
N ASN A 10 7.61 -7.98 0.25
CA ASN A 10 6.92 -7.79 -1.01
C ASN A 10 7.85 -8.02 -2.22
N GLN A 11 7.73 -9.20 -2.83
CA GLN A 11 8.53 -9.62 -3.98
C GLN A 11 8.36 -8.70 -5.21
N SER A 12 7.18 -8.12 -5.42
CA SER A 12 6.99 -7.20 -6.55
C SER A 12 7.74 -5.89 -6.33
N ALA A 13 7.74 -5.36 -5.11
CA ALA A 13 8.52 -4.18 -4.75
C ALA A 13 10.03 -4.43 -4.89
N LEU A 14 10.52 -5.62 -4.49
CA LEU A 14 11.91 -6.02 -4.70
C LEU A 14 12.27 -6.11 -6.18
N ALA A 15 11.40 -6.70 -7.00
CA ALA A 15 11.61 -6.81 -8.44
C ALA A 15 11.68 -5.42 -9.11
N VAL A 16 10.77 -4.51 -8.77
CA VAL A 16 10.80 -3.12 -9.28
C VAL A 16 12.07 -2.39 -8.85
N THR A 17 12.47 -2.52 -7.58
CA THR A 17 13.67 -1.84 -7.06
C THR A 17 14.95 -2.29 -7.77
N LYS A 18 15.01 -3.56 -8.19
CA LYS A 18 16.15 -4.12 -8.95
C LYS A 18 16.13 -3.77 -10.45
N ASN A 19 14.99 -3.35 -11.00
CA ASN A 19 14.78 -3.07 -12.42
C ASN A 19 14.13 -1.67 -12.59
N PRO A 20 14.87 -0.59 -12.32
CA PRO A 20 14.33 0.77 -12.24
C PRO A 20 13.69 1.27 -13.55
N GLU A 21 14.07 0.71 -14.70
CA GLU A 21 13.44 0.99 -16.00
C GLU A 21 11.94 0.64 -16.04
N HIS A 22 11.48 -0.25 -15.15
CA HIS A 22 10.07 -0.56 -15.00
C HIS A 22 9.31 0.47 -14.18
N HIS A 23 9.99 1.31 -13.40
CA HIS A 23 9.33 2.33 -12.57
C HIS A 23 8.51 3.31 -13.42
N GLY A 24 9.08 3.83 -14.51
CA GLY A 24 8.37 4.74 -15.42
C GLY A 24 7.23 4.08 -16.20
N ARG A 25 7.12 2.74 -16.17
CA ARG A 25 6.04 1.97 -16.84
C ARG A 25 4.90 1.62 -15.87
N MET A 26 5.09 1.80 -14.56
CA MET A 26 4.03 1.57 -13.58
C MET A 26 3.02 2.72 -13.60
N LYS A 27 1.75 2.36 -13.45
CA LYS A 27 0.68 3.34 -13.24
C LYS A 27 0.82 3.91 -11.82
N HIS A 28 1.32 5.14 -11.70
CA HIS A 28 1.27 5.85 -10.43
C HIS A 28 -0.18 6.29 -10.18
N LEU A 29 -0.81 5.66 -9.18
CA LEU A 29 -2.14 5.99 -8.74
C LEU A 29 -2.03 6.74 -7.42
N ASP A 30 -2.56 7.95 -7.38
CA ASP A 30 -2.83 8.62 -6.12
C ASP A 30 -4.15 8.08 -5.58
N LEU A 31 -4.05 7.17 -4.61
CA LEU A 31 -5.19 6.55 -3.94
C LEU A 31 -5.22 6.99 -2.49
N ARG A 32 -6.39 7.41 -2.03
CA ARG A 32 -6.63 7.70 -0.63
C ARG A 32 -6.77 6.39 0.15
N THR A 33 -6.49 6.45 1.46
CA THR A 33 -6.62 5.28 2.34
C THR A 33 -7.98 4.60 2.22
N ASP A 34 -9.05 5.39 2.19
CA ASP A 34 -10.43 4.91 2.08
C ASP A 34 -10.77 4.29 0.72
N GLU A 35 -9.87 4.35 -0.27
CA GLU A 35 -9.98 3.67 -1.56
C GLU A 35 -9.17 2.35 -1.59
N MET A 36 -8.41 2.06 -0.53
CA MET A 36 -7.53 0.90 -0.42
C MET A 36 -7.92 0.03 0.78
N PRO A 37 -8.88 -0.91 0.63
CA PRO A 37 -9.37 -1.72 1.75
C PRO A 37 -8.28 -2.46 2.53
N ALA A 38 -7.21 -2.90 1.87
CA ALA A 38 -6.06 -3.56 2.50
C ALA A 38 -5.36 -2.69 3.57
N ASP A 39 -5.55 -1.37 3.54
CA ASP A 39 -5.00 -0.47 4.57
C ASP A 39 -5.59 -0.77 5.96
N CYS A 40 -6.83 -1.28 6.09
CA CYS A 40 -7.36 -1.65 7.42
C CYS A 40 -6.59 -2.80 8.08
N MET A 41 -5.96 -3.65 7.26
CA MET A 41 -5.25 -4.84 7.74
C MET A 41 -3.81 -4.51 8.14
N THR A 42 -3.28 -3.38 7.67
CA THR A 42 -1.85 -3.03 7.76
C THR A 42 -1.60 -1.71 8.47
N LYS A 43 -2.62 -0.88 8.70
CA LYS A 43 -2.52 0.44 9.31
C LYS A 43 -3.55 0.61 10.42
N ALA A 44 -3.19 1.36 11.46
CA ALA A 44 -4.16 1.84 12.44
C ALA A 44 -5.02 2.93 11.80
N LEU A 45 -6.34 2.75 11.78
CA LEU A 45 -7.29 3.66 11.16
C LEU A 45 -8.16 4.35 12.20
N VAL A 46 -8.52 5.61 11.93
CA VAL A 46 -9.55 6.32 12.70
C VAL A 46 -10.92 5.71 12.40
N LYS A 47 -11.83 5.77 13.37
CA LYS A 47 -13.17 5.13 13.31
C LYS A 47 -13.90 5.38 11.99
N GLY A 48 -13.96 6.64 11.52
CA GLY A 48 -14.66 6.98 10.27
C GLY A 48 -14.08 6.29 9.02
N LYS A 49 -12.77 6.02 9.00
CA LYS A 49 -12.15 5.26 7.89
C LYS A 49 -12.51 3.77 7.95
N VAL A 50 -12.61 3.20 9.16
CA VAL A 50 -13.03 1.79 9.34
C VAL A 50 -14.45 1.59 8.83
N GLU A 51 -15.37 2.50 9.16
CA GLU A 51 -16.78 2.43 8.73
C GLU A 51 -16.91 2.42 7.19
N ILE A 52 -16.15 3.27 6.49
CA ILE A 52 -16.12 3.28 5.02
C ILE A 52 -15.62 1.94 4.48
N MET A 53 -14.54 1.41 5.05
CA MET A 53 -13.94 0.15 4.58
C MET A 53 -14.82 -1.07 4.81
N VAL A 54 -15.59 -1.13 5.90
CA VAL A 54 -16.57 -2.21 6.13
C VAL A 54 -17.53 -2.34 4.95
N GLY A 55 -17.98 -1.22 4.37
CA GLY A 55 -18.78 -1.23 3.14
C GLY A 55 -18.03 -1.77 1.92
N LEU A 56 -16.75 -1.42 1.76
CA LEU A 56 -15.91 -1.90 0.65
C LEU A 56 -15.60 -3.41 0.73
N PHE A 57 -15.60 -3.98 1.92
CA PHE A 57 -15.47 -5.43 2.12
C PHE A 57 -16.79 -6.21 1.94
N GLY A 58 -17.90 -5.52 1.66
CA GLY A 58 -19.21 -6.16 1.52
C GLY A 58 -19.70 -6.78 2.83
N LEU A 59 -19.30 -6.22 3.97
CA LEU A 59 -19.68 -6.70 5.31
C LEU A 59 -20.99 -6.06 5.81
N VAL A 60 -21.86 -5.64 4.89
CA VAL A 60 -23.16 -4.98 5.11
C VAL A 60 -24.26 -5.65 4.32
#